data_AF-A0A176S536-F1
#
_entry.id   AF-A0A176S536-F1
#
_cell.length_a   1.000
_cell.length_b   1.000
_cell.length_c   1.000
_cell.angle_alpha   90.00
_cell.angle_beta   90.00
_cell.angle_gamma   90.00
#
_symmetry.space_group_name_H-M   'P 1'
#
loop_
_entity.id
_entity.type
_entity.pdbx_description
1 polymer ?
#
loop_
_entity_poly.entity_id
_entity_poly.type
_entity_poly.pdbx_seq_one_letter_code
_entity_poly.pdbx_strand_id
1 'polypeptide(L)'
;MCGQCHTRGRSKDGIYFFPVGYRPGKTLSMFFNEDQPIEGRNSSKWWGNGHAHKRHQEYFAWKQGGHANSLKTLTENYDGRYGEVTSECLPCHAAKAALAGGRGVRLENVSQGITCAVCHHVHGKLDELRRTCADCHGDGAFYHQPERNANHVPCPPTAQVNCVNCHNPLTVKNGGGFTRHSHLPGIIPPKETAQFCVPSSYVNGDCHAGQEVDWLQEAFER
;
A
#
# COMPACT_ATOMS: atom_id res chain seq x y z
N MET A 1 0.47 15.86 0.07
CA MET A 1 1.69 16.37 0.73
C MET A 1 2.87 15.46 0.44
N CYS A 2 2.96 14.24 0.97
CA CYS A 2 4.11 13.34 0.79
C CYS A 2 4.44 13.05 -0.69
N GLY A 3 3.40 12.90 -1.51
CA GLY A 3 3.53 12.69 -2.96
C GLY A 3 4.28 13.76 -3.72
N GLN A 4 4.50 14.96 -3.16
CA GLN A 4 5.31 15.99 -3.82
C GLN A 4 6.77 15.54 -4.06
N CYS A 5 7.26 14.60 -3.25
CA CYS A 5 8.59 14.00 -3.35
C CYS A 5 8.54 12.48 -3.61
N HIS A 6 7.52 11.80 -3.08
CA HIS A 6 7.38 10.34 -3.14
C HIS A 6 6.61 9.85 -4.37
N THR A 7 6.79 10.53 -5.50
CA THR A 7 6.25 10.13 -6.80
C THR A 7 7.25 10.52 -7.88
N ARG A 8 7.25 9.82 -9.01
CA ARG A 8 8.00 10.24 -10.20
C ARG A 8 7.06 10.84 -11.24
N GLY A 9 7.64 11.63 -12.13
CA GLY A 9 6.89 12.31 -13.16
C GLY A 9 7.63 13.51 -13.70
N ARG A 10 6.86 14.42 -14.28
CA ARG A 10 7.34 15.72 -14.78
C ARG A 10 6.44 16.85 -14.30
N SER A 11 7.00 18.04 -14.13
CA SER A 11 6.22 19.28 -14.03
C SER A 11 5.31 19.46 -15.26
N LYS A 12 4.31 20.35 -15.16
CA LYS A 12 3.35 20.56 -16.25
C LYS A 12 3.96 21.01 -17.58
N ASP A 13 5.08 21.73 -17.52
CA ASP A 13 5.88 22.12 -18.69
C ASP A 13 6.80 20.99 -19.22
N GLY A 14 6.86 19.83 -18.53
CA GLY A 14 7.69 18.69 -18.90
C GLY A 14 9.17 18.80 -18.50
N ILE A 15 9.61 19.95 -17.96
CA ILE A 15 11.04 20.26 -17.79
C ILE A 15 11.60 19.59 -16.53
N TYR A 16 10.95 19.79 -15.40
CA TYR A 16 11.45 19.40 -14.08
C TYR A 16 10.93 18.04 -13.65
N PHE A 17 11.73 17.33 -12.84
CA PHE A 17 11.35 16.04 -12.23
C PHE A 17 10.66 16.19 -10.86
N PHE A 18 10.20 17.39 -10.52
CA PHE A 18 9.53 17.72 -9.26
C PHE A 18 8.41 18.75 -9.53
N PRO A 19 7.40 18.86 -8.64
CA PRO A 19 6.23 19.72 -8.86
C PRO A 19 6.55 21.19 -8.58
N VAL A 20 6.99 21.92 -9.61
CA VAL A 20 7.32 23.35 -9.52
C VAL A 20 6.11 24.15 -9.02
N GLY A 21 6.32 24.96 -7.97
CA GLY A 21 5.30 25.85 -7.41
C GLY A 21 4.25 25.17 -6.52
N TYR A 22 4.34 23.86 -6.28
CA TYR A 22 3.44 23.17 -5.36
C TYR A 22 3.56 23.74 -3.94
N ARG A 23 2.41 23.89 -3.27
CA ARG A 23 2.32 24.26 -1.86
C ARG A 23 1.36 23.29 -1.14
N PRO A 24 1.63 22.93 0.14
CA PRO A 24 0.69 22.15 0.94
C PRO A 24 -0.73 22.72 0.90
N GLY A 25 -1.72 21.84 0.87
CA GLY A 25 -3.14 22.20 0.71
C GLY A 25 -3.59 22.32 -0.75
N LYS A 26 -2.68 22.35 -1.73
CA LYS A 26 -3.03 22.30 -3.16
C LYS A 26 -3.08 20.86 -3.69
N THR A 27 -3.80 20.67 -4.79
CA THR A 27 -3.89 19.39 -5.50
C THR A 27 -2.62 19.15 -6.32
N LEU A 28 -1.89 18.07 -6.03
CA LEU A 28 -0.60 17.77 -6.69
C LEU A 28 -0.70 17.66 -8.21
N SER A 29 -1.79 17.07 -8.72
CA SER A 29 -2.01 16.90 -10.16
C SER A 29 -2.18 18.22 -10.91
N MET A 30 -2.33 19.36 -10.24
CA MET A 30 -2.28 20.68 -10.88
C MET A 30 -0.84 21.09 -11.24
N PHE A 31 0.17 20.53 -10.57
CA PHE A 31 1.58 20.92 -10.69
C PHE A 31 2.47 19.82 -11.28
N PHE A 32 1.98 18.58 -11.31
CA PHE A 32 2.76 17.41 -11.70
C PHE A 32 1.98 16.43 -12.55
N ASN A 33 2.66 15.84 -13.53
CA ASN A 33 2.23 14.70 -14.33
C ASN A 33 2.98 13.48 -13.81
N GLU A 34 2.30 12.66 -13.01
CA GLU A 34 2.87 11.45 -12.42
C GLU A 34 3.14 10.38 -13.50
N ASP A 35 4.27 9.69 -13.39
CA ASP A 35 4.58 8.52 -14.20
C ASP A 35 3.65 7.37 -13.80
N GLN A 36 2.95 6.77 -14.76
CA GLN A 36 2.00 5.68 -14.52
C GLN A 36 2.54 4.35 -15.04
N PRO A 37 2.19 3.20 -14.41
CA PRO A 37 2.43 1.89 -14.98
C PRO A 37 1.58 1.71 -16.25
N ILE A 38 2.05 0.83 -17.13
CA ILE A 38 1.26 0.33 -18.25
C ILE A 38 0.98 -1.12 -17.94
N GLU A 39 -0.30 -1.48 -17.83
CA GLU A 39 -0.73 -2.83 -17.50
C GLU A 39 -0.12 -3.86 -18.47
N GLY A 40 0.39 -4.95 -17.93
CA GLY A 40 1.03 -6.03 -18.68
C GLY A 40 2.42 -5.70 -19.23
N ARG A 41 2.97 -4.51 -18.97
CA ARG A 41 4.25 -4.07 -19.55
C ARG A 41 5.26 -3.59 -18.50
N ASN A 42 6.39 -4.29 -18.43
CA ASN A 42 7.55 -3.82 -17.68
C ASN A 42 8.13 -2.54 -18.27
N SER A 43 8.58 -1.66 -17.39
CA SER A 43 9.33 -0.46 -17.73
C SER A 43 10.47 -0.25 -16.75
N SER A 44 11.29 0.78 -16.98
CA SER A 44 12.35 1.17 -16.03
C SER A 44 11.83 1.72 -14.70
N LYS A 45 10.52 1.95 -14.56
CA LYS A 45 9.88 2.58 -13.39
C LYS A 45 8.85 1.68 -12.71
N TRP A 46 8.22 0.79 -13.48
CA TRP A 46 7.08 -0.03 -13.09
C TRP A 46 7.23 -1.46 -13.62
N TRP A 47 6.83 -2.44 -12.82
CA TRP A 47 6.58 -3.80 -13.27
C TRP A 47 5.25 -3.88 -14.02
N GLY A 48 5.07 -4.91 -14.85
CA GLY A 48 3.86 -5.11 -15.66
C GLY A 48 2.59 -5.35 -14.84
N ASN A 49 2.74 -5.80 -13.60
CA ASN A 49 1.65 -5.91 -12.61
C ASN A 49 1.38 -4.60 -11.84
N GLY A 50 2.00 -3.48 -12.21
CA GLY A 50 1.78 -2.17 -11.61
C GLY A 50 2.60 -1.88 -10.35
N HIS A 51 3.36 -2.83 -9.82
CA HIS A 51 4.27 -2.58 -8.70
C HIS A 51 5.44 -1.68 -9.10
N ALA A 52 5.94 -0.91 -8.14
CA ALA A 52 7.07 -0.01 -8.37
C ALA A 52 8.36 -0.81 -8.63
N HIS A 53 9.03 -0.52 -9.75
CA HIS A 53 10.36 -1.06 -10.04
C HIS A 53 11.47 -0.11 -9.57
N LYS A 54 11.17 1.20 -9.44
CA LYS A 54 12.15 2.23 -9.07
C LYS A 54 11.70 3.06 -7.86
N ARG A 55 12.67 3.60 -7.10
CA ARG A 55 12.42 4.42 -5.90
C ARG A 55 11.54 5.64 -6.17
N HIS A 56 10.88 6.15 -5.12
CA HIS A 56 10.04 7.36 -5.15
C HIS A 56 8.75 7.16 -5.94
N GLN A 57 8.12 6.01 -5.79
CA GLN A 57 6.82 5.69 -6.40
C GLN A 57 5.78 5.34 -5.34
N GLU A 58 6.09 5.57 -4.06
CA GLU A 58 5.28 5.13 -2.93
C GLU A 58 3.90 5.80 -2.95
N TYR A 59 3.82 7.07 -3.33
CA TYR A 59 2.56 7.80 -3.41
C TYR A 59 1.65 7.32 -4.54
N PHE A 60 2.20 7.09 -5.74
CA PHE A 60 1.39 6.58 -6.83
C PHE A 60 0.90 5.15 -6.53
N ALA A 61 1.79 4.28 -6.04
CA ALA A 61 1.43 2.93 -5.64
C ALA A 61 0.35 2.92 -4.54
N TRP A 62 0.48 3.77 -3.51
CA TRP A 62 -0.52 3.94 -2.46
C TRP A 62 -1.89 4.38 -2.99
N LYS A 63 -1.90 5.32 -3.94
CA LYS A 63 -3.13 5.88 -4.53
C LYS A 63 -4.00 4.80 -5.21
N GLN A 64 -3.37 3.76 -5.76
CA GLN A 64 -4.07 2.65 -6.40
C GLN A 64 -4.61 1.63 -5.39
N GLY A 65 -4.12 1.64 -4.14
CA GLY A 65 -4.45 0.66 -3.13
C GLY A 65 -5.72 0.97 -2.32
N GLY A 66 -6.18 -0.04 -1.57
CA GLY A 66 -7.35 0.05 -0.71
C GLY A 66 -7.23 1.11 0.41
N HIS A 67 -6.02 1.40 0.89
CA HIS A 67 -5.81 2.44 1.91
C HIS A 67 -6.22 3.84 1.42
N ALA A 68 -5.85 4.22 0.19
CA ALA A 68 -6.25 5.52 -0.36
C ALA A 68 -7.77 5.63 -0.51
N ASN A 69 -8.43 4.52 -0.86
CA ASN A 69 -9.87 4.44 -1.10
C ASN A 69 -10.69 4.05 0.14
N SER A 70 -10.08 3.83 1.30
CA SER A 70 -10.76 3.21 2.46
C SER A 70 -12.01 3.97 2.91
N LEU A 71 -11.95 5.30 2.92
CA LEU A 71 -13.10 6.14 3.27
C LEU A 71 -14.18 6.07 2.20
N LYS A 72 -13.79 6.18 0.92
CA LYS A 72 -14.72 6.10 -0.21
C LYS A 72 -15.47 4.77 -0.21
N THR A 73 -14.76 3.67 0.01
CA THR A 73 -15.36 2.34 0.13
C THR A 73 -16.38 2.30 1.25
N LEU A 74 -16.10 2.91 2.41
CA LEU A 74 -17.04 2.95 3.54
C LEU A 74 -18.28 3.81 3.27
N THR A 75 -18.13 4.95 2.60
CA THR A 75 -19.22 5.93 2.46
C THR A 75 -20.04 5.79 1.19
N GLU A 76 -19.46 5.23 0.12
CA GLU A 76 -20.09 5.17 -1.21
C GLU A 76 -20.36 3.74 -1.69
N ASN A 77 -19.49 2.79 -1.33
CA ASN A 77 -19.54 1.42 -1.86
C ASN A 77 -19.87 0.36 -0.81
N TYR A 78 -20.21 0.78 0.41
CA TYR A 78 -20.51 -0.14 1.49
C TYR A 78 -21.93 -0.67 1.34
N ASP A 79 -22.08 -1.98 1.45
CA ASP A 79 -23.34 -2.69 1.18
C ASP A 79 -24.17 -2.99 2.44
N GLY A 80 -23.75 -2.49 3.60
CA GLY A 80 -24.48 -2.64 4.85
C GLY A 80 -24.34 -4.00 5.53
N ARG A 81 -23.55 -4.94 4.97
CA ARG A 81 -23.51 -6.33 5.47
C ARG A 81 -23.00 -6.50 6.91
N TYR A 82 -22.37 -5.48 7.48
CA TYR A 82 -21.84 -5.46 8.85
C TYR A 82 -22.52 -4.42 9.75
N GLY A 83 -23.72 -3.97 9.39
CA GLY A 83 -24.47 -2.95 10.12
C GLY A 83 -24.27 -1.54 9.58
N GLU A 84 -24.76 -0.54 10.31
CA GLU A 84 -24.71 0.86 9.88
C GLU A 84 -23.31 1.45 9.98
N VAL A 85 -23.00 2.41 9.11
CA VAL A 85 -21.75 3.17 9.17
C VAL A 85 -21.82 4.15 10.34
N THR A 86 -20.98 3.94 11.35
CA THR A 86 -20.87 4.82 12.52
C THR A 86 -19.50 5.49 12.59
N SER A 87 -19.32 6.41 13.53
CA SER A 87 -18.01 7.01 13.81
C SER A 87 -16.95 5.99 14.24
N GLU A 88 -17.35 4.81 14.70
CA GLU A 88 -16.46 3.73 15.13
C GLU A 88 -15.73 3.07 13.95
N CYS A 89 -16.26 3.20 12.74
CA CYS A 89 -15.60 2.73 11.52
C CYS A 89 -14.41 3.63 11.13
N LEU A 90 -14.45 4.92 11.51
CA LEU A 90 -13.53 5.93 11.00
C LEU A 90 -12.05 5.74 11.38
N PRO A 91 -11.67 5.25 12.58
CA PRO A 91 -10.27 5.02 12.93
C PRO A 91 -9.49 4.14 11.94
N CYS A 92 -10.17 3.21 11.25
CA CYS A 92 -9.55 2.34 10.23
C CYS A 92 -9.81 2.82 8.79
N HIS A 93 -10.79 3.71 8.58
CA HIS A 93 -11.20 4.14 7.25
C HIS A 93 -10.82 5.58 6.90
N ALA A 94 -10.48 6.42 7.87
CA ALA A 94 -10.17 7.83 7.65
C ALA A 94 -8.92 8.28 8.41
N ALA A 95 -7.96 8.90 7.70
CA ALA A 95 -6.71 9.35 8.30
C ALA A 95 -6.91 10.30 9.48
N LYS A 96 -7.87 11.24 9.39
CA LYS A 96 -8.12 12.20 10.47
C LYS A 96 -8.54 11.50 11.77
N ALA A 97 -9.43 10.51 11.71
CA ALA A 97 -9.85 9.73 12.87
C ALA A 97 -8.70 8.87 13.40
N ALA A 98 -7.96 8.22 12.50
CA ALA A 98 -6.80 7.40 12.83
C ALA A 98 -5.73 8.21 13.59
N LEU A 99 -5.50 9.46 13.20
CA LEU A 99 -4.52 10.36 13.80
C LEU A 99 -5.01 11.01 15.10
N ALA A 100 -6.30 11.34 15.20
CA ALA A 100 -6.90 11.99 16.36
C ALA A 100 -7.24 11.04 17.52
N GLY A 101 -7.09 9.71 17.33
CA GLY A 101 -7.48 8.73 18.33
C GLY A 101 -8.99 8.71 18.59
N GLY A 102 -9.80 8.96 17.56
CA GLY A 102 -11.27 8.87 17.62
C GLY A 102 -12.01 10.05 18.28
N ARG A 103 -11.33 11.03 18.89
CA ARG A 103 -12.01 12.12 19.61
C ARG A 103 -12.67 13.13 18.66
N GLY A 104 -14.01 13.24 18.72
CA GLY A 104 -14.76 14.31 18.03
C GLY A 104 -14.76 14.23 16.50
N VAL A 105 -14.35 13.10 15.92
CA VAL A 105 -14.33 12.89 14.47
C VAL A 105 -15.64 12.23 14.03
N ARG A 106 -16.25 12.79 12.98
CA ARG A 106 -17.55 12.36 12.43
C ARG A 106 -17.46 12.25 10.92
N LEU A 107 -18.42 11.55 10.30
CA LEU A 107 -18.46 11.35 8.84
C LEU A 107 -18.40 12.69 8.08
N GLU A 108 -19.12 13.71 8.55
CA GLU A 108 -19.16 15.02 7.89
C GLU A 108 -17.82 15.79 7.90
N ASN A 109 -16.86 15.39 8.73
CA ASN A 109 -15.62 16.14 8.96
C ASN A 109 -14.34 15.37 8.57
N VAL A 110 -14.48 14.27 7.84
CA VAL A 110 -13.40 13.48 7.24
C VAL A 110 -13.48 13.52 5.72
N SER A 111 -12.33 13.50 5.05
CA SER A 111 -12.26 13.61 3.58
C SER A 111 -11.18 12.74 2.92
N GLN A 112 -10.41 12.01 3.72
CA GLN A 112 -9.27 11.22 3.25
C GLN A 112 -9.36 9.82 3.84
N GLY A 113 -9.07 8.83 3.01
CA GLY A 113 -8.79 7.46 3.46
C GLY A 113 -7.54 7.37 4.34
N ILE A 114 -6.99 6.17 4.50
CA ILE A 114 -5.72 5.97 5.19
C ILE A 114 -4.57 6.52 4.34
N THR A 115 -3.85 7.50 4.89
CA THR A 115 -2.76 8.22 4.21
C THR A 115 -1.39 7.85 4.79
N CYS A 116 -0.31 8.30 4.15
CA CYS A 116 1.07 8.05 4.57
C CYS A 116 1.33 8.39 6.05
N ALA A 117 0.74 9.48 6.55
CA ALA A 117 0.95 9.96 7.92
C ALA A 117 0.31 9.06 8.99
N VAL A 118 -0.61 8.16 8.60
CA VAL A 118 -1.20 7.18 9.51
C VAL A 118 -0.17 6.13 9.92
N CYS A 119 0.73 5.76 9.00
CA CYS A 119 1.78 4.78 9.28
C CYS A 119 3.11 5.47 9.62
N HIS A 120 3.47 6.57 8.96
CA HIS A 120 4.76 7.23 9.12
C HIS A 120 4.71 8.46 10.05
N HIS A 121 5.63 8.52 11.01
CA HIS A 121 5.89 9.72 11.79
C HIS A 121 6.73 10.74 11.00
N VAL A 122 6.27 11.98 10.94
CA VAL A 122 6.97 13.07 10.23
C VAL A 122 7.97 13.83 11.09
N HIS A 123 7.86 13.72 12.42
CA HIS A 123 8.78 14.34 13.38
C HIS A 123 9.19 13.33 14.46
N GLY A 124 10.40 12.78 14.32
CA GLY A 124 11.24 12.41 15.45
C GLY A 124 10.87 11.18 16.28
N LYS A 125 10.61 10.04 15.62
CA LYS A 125 11.19 8.72 15.93
C LYS A 125 11.13 7.94 14.62
N LEU A 126 12.22 7.99 13.85
CA LEU A 126 12.26 7.55 12.44
C LEU A 126 11.86 6.08 12.24
N ASP A 127 11.91 5.27 13.31
CA ASP A 127 11.62 3.83 13.28
C ASP A 127 10.28 3.44 13.89
N GLU A 128 9.53 4.38 14.50
CA GLU A 128 8.22 4.05 15.09
C GLU A 128 7.11 4.34 14.08
N LEU A 129 6.33 3.31 13.75
CA LEU A 129 5.07 3.47 13.03
C LEU A 129 4.01 4.05 13.97
N ARG A 130 3.21 5.00 13.47
CA ARG A 130 2.11 5.55 14.28
C ARG A 130 0.96 4.56 14.43
N ARG A 131 0.72 3.78 13.39
CA ARG A 131 -0.15 2.61 13.38
C ARG A 131 0.51 1.51 12.58
N THR A 132 0.40 0.30 13.10
CA THR A 132 0.80 -0.96 12.49
C THR A 132 -0.36 -1.56 11.70
N CYS A 133 -0.09 -2.64 10.96
CA CYS A 133 -1.12 -3.38 10.23
C CYS A 133 -2.22 -3.88 11.18
N ALA A 134 -1.83 -4.42 12.34
CA ALA A 134 -2.75 -5.04 13.31
C ALA A 134 -3.71 -4.03 13.98
N ASP A 135 -3.37 -2.74 14.03
CA ASP A 135 -4.26 -1.71 14.59
C ASP A 135 -5.54 -1.53 13.77
N CYS A 136 -5.53 -1.95 12.50
CA CYS A 136 -6.67 -1.88 11.58
C CYS A 136 -6.99 -3.21 10.89
N HIS A 137 -6.16 -4.24 11.05
CA HIS A 137 -6.30 -5.58 10.49
C HIS A 137 -5.97 -6.64 11.57
N GLY A 138 -6.36 -6.42 12.82
CA GLY A 138 -6.30 -7.41 13.89
C GLY A 138 -7.63 -8.12 14.08
N ASP A 139 -7.73 -8.98 15.10
CA ASP A 139 -8.92 -9.80 15.42
C ASP A 139 -10.25 -9.02 15.40
N GLY A 140 -10.21 -7.73 15.76
CA GLY A 140 -11.34 -6.77 15.73
C GLY A 140 -11.71 -6.15 14.37
N ALA A 141 -10.83 -6.20 13.39
CA ALA A 141 -11.04 -5.62 12.06
C ALA A 141 -11.35 -6.65 10.99
N PHE A 142 -11.02 -7.91 11.26
CA PHE A 142 -11.34 -9.07 10.44
C PHE A 142 -12.84 -9.40 10.39
N TYR A 143 -13.67 -8.70 11.19
CA TYR A 143 -15.13 -8.77 11.14
C TYR A 143 -15.72 -8.37 9.78
N HIS A 144 -15.00 -7.57 8.98
CA HIS A 144 -15.54 -6.97 7.75
C HIS A 144 -15.28 -7.73 6.44
N GLN A 145 -14.68 -8.93 6.45
CA GLN A 145 -14.69 -9.92 5.35
C GLN A 145 -14.23 -11.29 5.91
N PRO A 146 -15.05 -11.98 6.72
CA PRO A 146 -14.65 -13.25 7.31
C PRO A 146 -14.24 -14.29 6.26
N GLU A 147 -14.77 -14.20 5.04
CA GLU A 147 -14.42 -15.10 3.94
C GLU A 147 -12.97 -14.89 3.45
N ARG A 148 -12.46 -13.65 3.46
CA ARG A 148 -11.05 -13.38 3.13
C ARG A 148 -10.10 -13.87 4.21
N ASN A 149 -10.58 -13.96 5.46
CA ASN A 149 -9.76 -14.35 6.60
C ASN A 149 -9.82 -15.84 6.88
N ALA A 150 -10.90 -16.52 6.47
CA ALA A 150 -11.03 -17.97 6.59
C ALA A 150 -9.82 -18.72 6.00
N ASN A 151 -9.19 -18.13 4.97
CA ASN A 151 -8.03 -18.69 4.28
C ASN A 151 -6.76 -17.83 4.48
N HIS A 152 -6.75 -16.90 5.44
CA HIS A 152 -5.55 -16.12 5.74
C HIS A 152 -4.57 -16.99 6.55
N VAL A 153 -3.56 -17.52 5.88
CA VAL A 153 -2.55 -18.40 6.50
C VAL A 153 -1.25 -17.60 6.70
N PRO A 154 -1.02 -17.02 7.90
CA PRO A 154 0.27 -16.45 8.21
C PRO A 154 1.31 -17.56 8.34
N CYS A 155 2.58 -17.23 8.08
CA CYS A 155 3.68 -18.12 8.45
C CYS A 155 3.65 -18.40 9.97
N PRO A 156 4.14 -19.58 10.41
CA PRO A 156 4.22 -19.87 11.84
C PRO A 156 5.02 -18.78 12.57
N PRO A 157 4.69 -18.45 13.83
CA PRO A 157 5.38 -17.39 14.58
C PRO A 157 6.91 -17.58 14.66
N THR A 158 7.37 -18.83 14.59
CA THR A 158 8.80 -19.18 14.57
C THR A 158 9.55 -18.69 13.33
N ALA A 159 8.85 -18.41 12.23
CA ALA A 159 9.44 -17.93 10.99
C ALA A 159 9.79 -16.43 11.02
N GLN A 160 9.39 -15.69 12.06
CA GLN A 160 9.64 -14.25 12.21
C GLN A 160 9.17 -13.40 11.01
N VAL A 161 8.12 -13.87 10.32
CA VAL A 161 7.49 -13.19 9.19
C VAL A 161 6.32 -12.35 9.70
N ASN A 162 6.15 -11.15 9.16
CA ASN A 162 5.02 -10.26 9.46
C ASN A 162 4.28 -9.85 8.18
N CYS A 163 3.19 -9.08 8.34
CA CYS A 163 2.31 -8.67 7.25
C CYS A 163 3.06 -7.99 6.09
N VAL A 164 4.07 -7.16 6.38
CA VAL A 164 4.83 -6.38 5.40
C VAL A 164 5.66 -7.29 4.50
N ASN A 165 6.16 -8.41 5.01
CA ASN A 165 6.95 -9.36 4.22
C ASN A 165 6.15 -9.90 3.02
N CYS A 166 4.86 -10.18 3.22
CA CYS A 166 3.99 -10.75 2.19
C CYS A 166 3.18 -9.71 1.42
N HIS A 167 2.60 -8.72 2.10
CA HIS A 167 1.68 -7.75 1.48
C HIS A 167 2.37 -6.51 0.91
N ASN A 168 3.66 -6.31 1.22
CA ASN A 168 4.45 -5.18 0.75
C ASN A 168 5.84 -5.66 0.30
N PRO A 169 5.95 -6.61 -0.64
CA PRO A 169 7.24 -7.23 -0.97
C PRO A 169 8.26 -6.22 -1.50
N LEU A 170 9.56 -6.55 -1.38
CA LEU A 170 10.64 -5.73 -1.89
C LEU A 170 10.67 -5.83 -3.43
N THR A 171 10.12 -4.81 -4.09
CA THR A 171 9.96 -4.78 -5.57
C THR A 171 10.82 -3.71 -6.22
N VAL A 172 11.30 -2.75 -5.44
CA VAL A 172 12.06 -1.60 -5.94
C VAL A 172 13.54 -1.91 -5.98
N LYS A 173 14.13 -1.80 -7.17
CA LYS A 173 15.55 -2.00 -7.42
C LYS A 173 16.35 -0.73 -7.15
N ASN A 174 17.40 -0.83 -6.33
CA ASN A 174 18.36 0.24 -6.06
C ASN A 174 19.74 -0.38 -5.78
N GLY A 175 20.80 0.14 -6.39
CA GLY A 175 22.17 -0.32 -6.10
C GLY A 175 22.40 -1.81 -6.29
N GLY A 176 21.77 -2.43 -7.31
CA GLY A 176 21.93 -3.86 -7.63
C GLY A 176 20.92 -4.80 -6.97
N GLY A 177 20.31 -4.42 -5.84
CA GLY A 177 19.35 -5.26 -5.10
C GLY A 177 17.95 -4.66 -4.96
N PHE A 178 17.03 -5.44 -4.38
CA PHE A 178 15.69 -4.99 -3.98
C PHE A 178 15.74 -4.42 -2.56
N THR A 179 15.35 -3.16 -2.38
CA THR A 179 15.66 -2.42 -1.14
C THR A 179 14.51 -1.62 -0.56
N ARG A 180 13.36 -1.58 -1.24
CA ARG A 180 12.16 -0.90 -0.74
C ARG A 180 10.91 -1.75 -0.96
N HIS A 181 10.09 -1.76 0.07
CA HIS A 181 8.79 -2.39 0.09
C HIS A 181 7.81 -1.70 -0.87
N SER A 182 7.01 -2.50 -1.55
CA SER A 182 5.88 -2.02 -2.34
C SER A 182 4.91 -1.22 -1.46
N HIS A 183 4.38 -0.12 -1.98
CA HIS A 183 3.25 0.60 -1.37
C HIS A 183 1.93 0.38 -2.12
N LEU A 184 1.92 -0.53 -3.10
CA LEU A 184 0.73 -1.17 -3.64
C LEU A 184 0.52 -2.43 -2.80
N PRO A 185 -0.40 -2.41 -1.80
CA PRO A 185 -0.56 -3.53 -0.88
C PRO A 185 -1.21 -4.71 -1.59
N GLY A 186 -0.69 -5.90 -1.37
CA GLY A 186 -1.15 -7.13 -2.02
C GLY A 186 -0.07 -8.19 -2.06
N ILE A 187 -0.49 -9.44 -2.21
CA ILE A 187 0.41 -10.56 -2.46
C ILE A 187 0.76 -10.53 -3.96
N ILE A 188 2.04 -10.64 -4.28
CA ILE A 188 2.52 -10.88 -5.64
C ILE A 188 2.65 -12.40 -5.79
N PRO A 189 1.74 -13.06 -6.52
CA PRO A 189 1.77 -14.51 -6.67
C PRO A 189 2.95 -14.96 -7.52
N PRO A 190 3.47 -16.19 -7.34
CA PRO A 190 4.60 -16.72 -8.11
C PRO A 190 4.41 -16.67 -9.63
N LYS A 191 3.17 -16.86 -10.14
CA LYS A 191 2.87 -16.71 -11.56
C LYS A 191 3.19 -15.32 -12.13
N GLU A 192 3.01 -14.25 -11.34
CA GLU A 192 3.34 -12.89 -11.78
C GLU A 192 4.85 -12.67 -11.80
N THR A 193 5.60 -13.36 -10.94
CA THR A 193 7.05 -13.41 -11.02
C THR A 193 7.53 -14.09 -12.30
N ALA A 194 6.93 -15.22 -12.68
CA ALA A 194 7.24 -15.86 -13.96
C ALA A 194 6.93 -14.92 -15.15
N GLN A 195 5.80 -14.21 -15.09
CA GLN A 195 5.36 -13.35 -16.19
C GLN A 195 6.13 -12.03 -16.31
N PHE A 196 6.38 -11.35 -15.19
CA PHE A 196 6.90 -9.98 -15.17
C PHE A 196 8.29 -9.87 -14.55
N CYS A 197 8.88 -10.96 -14.07
CA CYS A 197 10.15 -10.97 -13.35
C CYS A 197 10.17 -10.06 -12.10
N VAL A 198 9.00 -9.72 -11.58
CA VAL A 198 8.83 -8.99 -10.32
C VAL A 198 9.06 -9.96 -9.16
N PRO A 199 9.75 -9.56 -8.07
CA PRO A 199 9.91 -10.43 -6.91
C PRO A 199 8.55 -10.85 -6.31
N SER A 200 8.35 -12.15 -6.11
CA SER A 200 7.12 -12.66 -5.49
C SER A 200 7.11 -12.36 -4.00
N SER A 201 5.94 -12.35 -3.39
CA SER A 201 5.79 -12.26 -1.94
C SER A 201 6.37 -13.45 -1.18
N TYR A 202 6.53 -14.59 -1.86
CA TYR A 202 7.03 -15.83 -1.28
C TYR A 202 8.54 -15.93 -1.28
N VAL A 203 9.20 -15.36 -2.29
CA VAL A 203 10.67 -15.33 -2.40
C VAL A 203 11.31 -14.04 -1.87
N ASN A 204 10.48 -13.17 -1.28
CA ASN A 204 10.90 -11.88 -0.80
C ASN A 204 11.84 -12.00 0.41
N GLY A 205 13.03 -11.38 0.34
CA GLY A 205 14.01 -11.44 1.44
C GLY A 205 14.58 -12.83 1.67
N ASP A 206 14.76 -13.60 0.60
CA ASP A 206 15.31 -14.97 0.57
C ASP A 206 14.44 -16.05 1.23
N CYS A 207 13.20 -15.72 1.64
CA CYS A 207 12.22 -16.73 2.02
C CYS A 207 12.03 -17.73 0.87
N HIS A 208 12.00 -19.04 1.12
CA HIS A 208 11.78 -20.06 0.07
C HIS A 208 12.64 -19.93 -1.21
N ALA A 209 13.82 -19.29 -1.18
CA ALA A 209 14.62 -19.01 -2.38
C ALA A 209 15.10 -20.27 -3.12
N GLY A 210 15.09 -21.43 -2.47
CA GLY A 210 15.41 -22.73 -3.07
C GLY A 210 14.21 -23.52 -3.60
N GLN A 211 13.01 -22.93 -3.61
CA GLN A 211 11.80 -23.58 -4.13
C GLN A 211 11.51 -23.11 -5.56
N GLU A 212 11.03 -24.04 -6.38
CA GLU A 212 10.63 -23.76 -7.76
C GLU A 212 9.31 -22.96 -7.80
N VAL A 213 9.14 -22.16 -8.86
CA VAL A 213 7.97 -21.29 -9.03
C VAL A 213 6.66 -22.07 -9.01
N ASP A 214 6.63 -23.26 -9.62
CA ASP A 214 5.43 -24.11 -9.68
C ASP A 214 5.02 -24.60 -8.28
N TRP A 215 6.01 -25.01 -7.46
CA TRP A 215 5.77 -25.41 -6.08
C TRP A 215 5.17 -24.26 -5.26
N LEU A 216 5.71 -23.05 -5.44
CA LEU A 216 5.22 -21.86 -4.77
C LEU A 216 3.80 -21.51 -5.22
N GLN A 217 3.51 -21.67 -6.52
CA GLN A 217 2.19 -21.39 -7.08
C GLN A 217 1.15 -22.37 -6.54
N GLU A 218 1.46 -23.66 -6.50
CA GLU A 218 0.60 -24.66 -5.86
C GLU A 218 0.37 -24.35 -4.37
N ALA A 219 1.40 -23.91 -3.65
CA ALA A 219 1.28 -23.54 -2.24
C ALA A 219 0.41 -22.29 -2.04
N PHE A 220 0.37 -21.35 -2.99
CA PHE A 220 -0.49 -20.17 -2.95
C PHE A 220 -1.96 -20.50 -3.25
N GLU A 221 -2.23 -21.53 -4.04
CA GLU A 221 -3.59 -21.90 -4.47
C GLU A 221 -4.32 -22.83 -3.49
N ARG A 222 -3.60 -23.40 -2.52
CA ARG A 222 -4.15 -24.21 -1.43
C ARG A 222 -4.72 -23.33 -0.32
#